data_AF-A0A1V4BQI4-F1
#
_entry.id   AF-A0A1V4BQI4-F1
#
_cell.length_a   1.000
_cell.length_b   1.000
_cell.length_c   1.000
_cell.angle_alpha   90.00
_cell.angle_beta   90.00
_cell.angle_gamma   90.00
#
_symmetry.space_group_name_H-M   'P 1'
#
loop_
_entity.id
_entity.type
_entity.pdbx_description
1 polymer ?
#
loop_
_entity_poly.entity_id
_entity_poly.type
_entity_poly.pdbx_seq_one_letter_code
_entity_poly.pdbx_strand_id
1 'polypeptide(L)'
;MKPHDQFAKNYLEQLLSPLGIVEISKEVSDETRQIDLFFSPNPEPNPNYLGLLGRIVLNTVLIEPYRNPPNRSEIRNCLAKLLTI
;
A
#
# COMPACT_ATOMS: atom_id res chain seq x y z
N MET A 1 -1.15 16.62 8.09
CA MET A 1 -1.72 15.37 7.57
C MET A 1 -3.11 15.64 7.02
N LYS A 2 -3.44 15.17 5.82
CA LYS A 2 -4.81 15.27 5.30
C LYS A 2 -5.65 14.15 5.95
N PRO A 3 -6.82 14.42 6.55
CA PRO A 3 -7.61 13.40 7.26
C PRO A 3 -7.97 12.17 6.41
N HIS A 4 -8.12 12.37 5.09
CA HIS A 4 -8.46 11.30 4.14
C HIS A 4 -7.34 10.27 3.95
N ASP A 5 -6.08 10.71 4.01
CA ASP A 5 -4.93 9.83 3.81
C ASP A 5 -4.84 8.84 4.99
N GLN A 6 -5.08 9.32 6.22
CA GLN A 6 -5.09 8.46 7.40
C GLN A 6 -6.27 7.48 7.41
N PHE A 7 -7.45 7.91 6.95
CA PHE A 7 -8.60 7.02 6.83
C PHE A 7 -8.32 5.87 5.86
N ALA A 8 -7.79 6.16 4.67
CA ALA A 8 -7.48 5.14 3.67
C ALA A 8 -6.44 4.13 4.17
N LYS A 9 -5.39 4.63 4.84
CA LYS A 9 -4.35 3.80 5.49
C LYS A 9 -4.95 2.84 6.50
N ASN A 10 -5.70 3.36 7.47
CA ASN A 10 -6.32 2.56 8.52
C ASN A 10 -7.32 1.54 7.95
N TYR A 11 -8.11 1.96 6.96
CA TYR A 11 -9.09 1.06 6.33
C TYR A 11 -8.40 -0.10 5.61
N LEU A 12 -7.35 0.18 4.82
CA LEU A 12 -6.61 -0.87 4.11
C LEU A 12 -5.85 -1.79 5.07
N GLU A 13 -5.29 -1.27 6.16
CA GLU A 13 -4.66 -2.12 7.18
C GLU A 13 -5.65 -3.09 7.81
N GLN A 14 -6.83 -2.61 8.23
CA GLN A 14 -7.84 -3.49 8.80
C GLN A 14 -8.35 -4.51 7.77
N LEU A 15 -8.52 -4.09 6.51
CA LEU A 15 -8.98 -4.94 5.43
C LEU A 15 -7.97 -6.04 5.05
N LEU A 16 -6.68 -5.74 5.10
CA LEU A 16 -5.60 -6.61 4.62
C LEU A 16 -4.90 -7.41 5.72
N SER A 17 -4.98 -7.00 6.99
CA SER A 17 -4.42 -7.72 8.14
C SER A 17 -4.79 -9.21 8.21
N PRO A 18 -6.01 -9.65 7.84
CA PRO A 18 -6.34 -11.07 7.80
C PRO A 18 -5.59 -11.87 6.71
N LEU A 19 -5.05 -11.19 5.70
CA LEU A 19 -4.45 -11.78 4.50
C LEU A 19 -2.91 -11.79 4.53
N GLY A 20 -2.30 -11.03 5.44
CA GLY A 20 -0.85 -10.88 5.51
C GLY A 20 -0.40 -9.82 6.51
N ILE A 21 0.90 -9.53 6.49
CA ILE A 21 1.51 -8.49 7.31
C ILE A 21 1.36 -7.14 6.60
N VAL A 22 0.88 -6.15 7.34
CA VAL A 22 0.74 -4.77 6.88
C VAL A 22 1.70 -3.87 7.67
N GLU A 23 2.52 -3.09 6.97
CA GLU A 23 3.35 -2.03 7.55
C GLU A 23 2.84 -0.68 7.02
N ILE A 24 2.30 0.17 7.91
CA ILE A 24 1.87 1.53 7.57
C ILE A 24 3.04 2.49 7.69
N SER A 25 3.15 3.44 6.76
CA SER A 25 4.14 4.54 6.82
C SER A 25 5.59 4.05 6.96
N LYS A 26 5.92 2.96 6.27
CA LYS A 26 7.26 2.35 6.28
C LYS A 26 8.29 3.31 5.69
N GLU A 27 9.36 3.59 6.44
CA GLU A 27 10.45 4.44 5.99
C GLU A 27 11.30 3.73 4.93
N VAL A 28 11.78 4.51 3.95
CA VAL A 28 12.71 4.02 2.92
C VAL A 28 14.08 4.65 3.17
N SER A 29 15.12 3.82 3.18
CA SER A 29 16.45 4.15 3.75
C SER A 29 17.15 5.36 3.12
N ASP A 30 16.82 5.71 1.88
CA ASP A 30 17.63 6.65 1.08
C ASP A 30 16.94 8.01 0.81
N GLU A 31 15.66 8.14 1.13
CA GLU A 31 14.90 9.38 0.96
C GLU A 31 13.95 9.52 2.14
N THR A 32 13.67 10.72 2.63
CA THR A 32 12.67 11.00 3.69
C THR A 32 11.22 10.69 3.27
N ARG A 33 11.03 9.68 2.42
CA ARG A 33 9.78 9.22 1.85
C ARG A 33 9.29 8.02 2.66
N GLN A 34 8.00 8.06 2.95
CA GLN A 34 7.30 6.94 3.57
C GLN A 34 6.43 6.25 2.54
N ILE A 35 6.43 4.94 2.60
CA ILE A 35 5.49 4.08 1.90
C ILE A 35 4.19 4.10 2.69
N ASP A 36 3.08 4.44 2.04
CA ASP A 36 1.80 4.53 2.74
C ASP A 36 1.37 3.19 3.35
N LEU A 37 1.52 2.11 2.57
CA LEU A 37 1.27 0.74 3.02
C LEU A 37 2.19 -0.23 2.29
N PHE A 38 2.93 -1.05 3.03
CA PHE A 38 3.69 -2.18 2.51
C PHE A 38 3.05 -3.47 3.01
N PHE A 39 2.66 -4.34 2.08
CA PHE A 39 1.92 -5.56 2.37
C PHE A 39 2.74 -6.79 1.97
N SER A 40 2.79 -7.80 2.84
CA SER A 40 3.35 -9.12 2.54
C SER A 40 2.32 -10.21 2.80
N PRO A 41 1.93 -11.02 1.79
CA PRO A 41 0.89 -12.03 1.95
C PRO A 41 1.31 -13.17 2.89
N ASN A 42 0.32 -13.78 3.54
CA ASN A 42 0.50 -15.10 4.16
C ASN A 42 0.79 -16.17 3.09
N PRO A 43 1.31 -17.36 3.46
CA PRO A 43 1.62 -18.42 2.49
C PRO A 43 0.42 -18.88 1.64
N GLU A 44 -0.79 -18.86 2.20
CA GLU A 44 -2.03 -19.27 1.51
C GLU A 44 -3.17 -18.27 1.80
N PRO A 45 -3.13 -17.06 1.23
CA PRO A 45 -4.18 -16.06 1.46
C PRO A 45 -5.43 -16.41 0.61
N ASN A 46 -6.62 -16.11 1.13
CA ASN A 46 -7.88 -16.26 0.37
C ASN A 46 -8.56 -14.89 0.14
N PRO A 47 -8.08 -14.07 -0.80
CA PRO A 47 -8.58 -12.72 -1.01
C PRO A 47 -9.71 -12.65 -2.06
N ASN A 48 -10.38 -13.76 -2.36
CA ASN A 48 -11.33 -13.88 -3.49
C ASN A 48 -12.49 -12.86 -3.44
N TYR A 49 -12.86 -12.42 -2.23
CA TYR A 49 -13.91 -11.43 -2.01
C TYR A 49 -13.48 -9.98 -2.31
N LEU A 50 -12.18 -9.72 -2.53
CA LEU A 50 -11.63 -8.38 -2.76
C LEU A 50 -11.50 -8.00 -4.25
N GLY A 51 -11.90 -8.87 -5.17
CA GLY A 51 -11.83 -8.59 -6.61
C GLY A 51 -10.42 -8.24 -7.09
N LEU A 52 -10.24 -7.09 -7.75
CA LEU A 52 -8.93 -6.65 -8.26
C LEU A 52 -7.90 -6.45 -7.14
N LEU A 53 -8.30 -5.85 -6.02
CA LEU A 53 -7.41 -5.67 -4.87
C LEU A 53 -6.89 -7.03 -4.39
N GLY A 54 -7.77 -8.04 -4.37
CA GLY A 54 -7.39 -9.40 -3.98
C GLY A 54 -6.33 -10.03 -4.88
N ARG A 55 -6.34 -9.71 -6.18
CA ARG A 55 -5.30 -10.15 -7.12
C ARG A 55 -3.98 -9.41 -6.94
N ILE A 56 -4.04 -8.12 -6.59
CA ILE A 56 -2.84 -7.28 -6.35
C ILE A 56 -2.07 -7.81 -5.13
N VAL A 57 -2.79 -8.16 -4.07
CA VAL A 57 -2.20 -8.60 -2.79
C VAL A 57 -1.83 -10.09 -2.75
N LEU A 58 -1.77 -10.78 -3.90
CA LEU A 58 -1.21 -12.12 -3.98
C LEU A 58 0.33 -12.14 -3.87
N ASN A 59 0.97 -10.98 -4.03
CA ASN A 59 2.41 -10.80 -3.90
C ASN A 59 2.69 -9.69 -2.90
N THR A 60 3.94 -9.62 -2.42
CA THR A 60 4.40 -8.44 -1.66
C THR A 60 4.25 -7.19 -2.53
N VAL A 61 3.59 -6.17 -1.98
CA VAL A 61 3.20 -4.98 -2.74
C VAL A 61 3.24 -3.72 -1.89
N LEU A 62 3.54 -2.60 -2.55
CA LEU A 62 3.40 -1.26 -2.02
C LEU A 62 2.09 -0.64 -2.53
N ILE A 63 1.31 -0.04 -1.63
CA ILE A 63 0.02 0.58 -1.96
C ILE A 63 0.02 2.05 -1.50
N GLU A 64 -0.29 2.94 -2.44
CA GLU A 64 -0.46 4.38 -2.22
C GLU A 64 -1.89 4.78 -2.59
N PRO A 65 -2.80 4.97 -1.61
CA PRO A 65 -4.16 5.36 -1.89
C PRO A 65 -4.24 6.86 -2.22
N TYR A 66 -4.83 7.20 -3.38
CA TYR A 66 -5.05 8.60 -3.78
C TYR A 66 -6.53 8.96 -3.71
N ARG A 67 -6.86 10.11 -3.09
CA ARG A 67 -8.23 10.63 -3.04
C ARG A 67 -8.78 10.98 -4.43
N ASN A 68 -7.92 11.54 -5.28
CA ASN A 68 -8.22 11.89 -6.66
C ASN A 68 -7.31 11.05 -7.57
N PRO A 69 -7.67 10.88 -8.86
CA PRO A 69 -6.77 10.23 -9.81
C PRO A 69 -5.36 10.84 -9.74
N PRO A 70 -4.31 10.03 -9.54
CA PRO A 70 -2.97 10.56 -9.36
C PRO A 70 -2.46 11.20 -10.65
N ASN A 71 -1.76 12.32 -10.50
CA ASN A 71 -1.07 12.96 -11.60
C ASN A 71 0.29 12.28 -11.90
N ARG A 72 0.94 12.69 -12.99
CA ARG A 72 2.21 12.09 -13.43
C ARG A 72 3.32 12.16 -12.36
N SER A 73 3.38 13.23 -11.58
CA SER A 73 4.36 13.37 -10.51
C SER A 73 4.07 12.41 -9.36
N GLU A 74 2.80 12.24 -8.98
CA GLU A 74 2.38 11.29 -7.95
C GLU A 74 2.70 9.85 -8.35
N ILE A 75 2.44 9.49 -9.61
CA ILE A 75 2.79 8.17 -10.17
C ILE A 75 4.31 7.96 -10.15
N ARG A 76 5.11 8.94 -10.59
CA ARG A 76 6.58 8.85 -10.57
C ARG A 76 7.12 8.71 -9.15
N ASN A 77 6.53 9.42 -8.18
CA ASN A 77 6.92 9.31 -6.78
C ASN A 77 6.59 7.92 -6.22
N CYS A 78 5.42 7.36 -6.53
CA CYS A 78 5.06 6.00 -6.14
C CYS A 78 6.04 4.97 -6.72
N LEU A 79 6.36 5.08 -8.02
CA LEU A 79 7.33 4.21 -8.66
C LEU A 79 8.73 4.36 -8.05
N ALA A 80 9.15 5.59 -7.73
CA ALA A 80 10.45 5.83 -7.10
C ALA A 80 10.56 5.11 -5.75
N LYS A 81 9.52 5.12 -4.92
CA LYS A 81 9.48 4.36 -3.65
C LYS A 81 9.67 2.86 -3.87
N LEU A 82 9.09 2.31 -4.93
CA LEU A 82 9.26 0.88 -5.26
C LEU A 82 10.70 0.54 -5.66
N LEU A 83 11.39 1.45 -6.35
CA LEU A 83 12.75 1.24 -6.84
C LEU A 83 13.84 1.44 -5.77
N THR A 84 13.47 1.94 -4.59
CA THR A 84 14.40 2.24 -3.48
C THR A 84 14.19 1.36 -2.24
N ILE A 85 13.29 0.38 -2.31
CA ILE A 85 13.09 -0.68 -1.30
C ILE A 85 14.22 -1.70 -1.32
#